data_AF-A0AAU6Q6W3-F1
#
_entry.id   AF-A0AAU6Q6W3-F1
#
_cell.length_a   1.000
_cell.length_b   1.000
_cell.length_c   1.000
_cell.angle_alpha   90.00
_cell.angle_beta   90.00
_cell.angle_gamma   90.00
#
_symmetry.space_group_name_H-M   'P 1'
#
loop_
_entity.id
_entity.type
_entity.pdbx_description
1 polymer ?
#
loop_
_entity_poly.entity_id
_entity_poly.type
_entity_poly.pdbx_seq_one_letter_code
_entity_poly.pdbx_strand_id
1 'polypeptide(L)'
;MTEQAKAGTGSDLLTSERGLLGLAGAALLTLGLGTRSTLGKLALGGAGAALAYLAVKGENPVAPALKIETTEETGEILIREAVTIGQPAEKLYAIWRDLPNLPRLMSNVEKVEVLSDTRSRWTVKAPLGQTVSWEAELTAQESGKRLAWQSLPGATIDNGGEVLFRPAPGGRGTEVVVRLTYRPPLGSTGAVVARVLGKEPAQQIRDDLARFKAEQELGYAPTINGQTSGRPDAGQKTKQESPKAQADQANPEGGRA
;
A
#
# COMPACT_ATOMS: atom_id res chain seq x y z
N MET A 1 -3.93 56.62 1.09
CA MET A 1 -2.58 56.26 1.54
C MET A 1 -2.53 54.75 1.64
N THR A 2 -1.61 54.21 0.89
CA THR A 2 -1.28 52.79 0.70
C THR A 2 -0.49 52.29 1.89
N GLU A 3 -0.75 51.08 2.39
CA GLU A 3 0.31 50.29 3.01
C GLU A 3 0.10 48.79 2.75
N GLN A 4 1.17 48.19 2.23
CA GLN A 4 1.31 46.82 1.76
C GLN A 4 2.07 46.00 2.82
N ALA A 5 1.69 44.71 2.91
CA ALA A 5 2.49 43.52 3.20
C ALA A 5 3.47 43.45 4.40
N LYS A 6 3.29 42.39 5.22
CA LYS A 6 4.37 41.43 5.46
C LYS A 6 3.84 40.04 5.83
N ALA A 7 4.14 39.07 4.97
CA ALA A 7 4.01 37.64 5.23
C ALA A 7 5.00 37.21 6.33
N GLY A 8 4.52 36.38 7.26
CA GLY A 8 5.32 35.74 8.31
C GLY A 8 5.20 34.22 8.21
N THR A 9 6.27 33.61 7.71
CA THR A 9 6.61 32.19 7.68
C THR A 9 6.38 31.49 9.03
N GLY A 10 5.75 30.32 9.04
CA GLY A 10 5.52 29.55 10.26
C GLY A 10 5.26 28.06 10.00
N SER A 11 6.29 27.33 9.58
CA SER A 11 6.36 25.87 9.73
C SER A 11 7.56 25.54 10.62
N ASP A 12 7.47 25.95 11.89
CA ASP A 12 8.44 25.58 12.91
C ASP A 12 8.24 24.12 13.31
N LEU A 13 9.09 23.25 12.77
CA LEU A 13 9.40 21.96 13.37
C LEU A 13 9.98 22.21 14.78
N LEU A 14 9.34 21.65 15.81
CA LEU A 14 9.78 21.75 17.20
C LEU A 14 11.30 21.48 17.30
N THR A 15 12.04 22.41 17.89
CA THR A 15 13.52 22.40 18.00
C THR A 15 14.11 21.07 18.49
N SER A 16 13.35 20.29 19.27
CA SER A 16 13.72 18.96 19.75
C SER A 16 13.77 17.87 18.68
N GLU A 17 12.94 17.95 17.64
CA GLU A 17 12.87 16.95 16.55
C GLU A 17 14.02 17.12 15.56
N ARG A 18 14.52 18.35 15.40
CA ARG A 18 15.70 18.67 14.58
C ARG A 18 16.98 18.09 15.18
N GLY A 19 17.08 18.03 16.51
CA GLY A 19 18.21 17.43 17.22
C GLY A 19 18.28 15.92 17.06
N LEU A 20 17.14 15.23 17.18
CA LEU A 20 17.06 13.76 17.05
C LEU A 20 17.37 13.28 15.62
N LEU A 21 16.87 13.98 14.59
CA LEU A 21 17.14 13.64 13.20
C LEU A 21 18.59 13.94 12.80
N GLY A 22 19.18 15.03 13.30
CA GLY A 22 20.59 15.35 13.08
C GLY A 22 21.53 14.29 13.67
N LEU A 23 21.22 13.80 14.88
CA LEU A 23 22.02 12.76 15.54
C LEU A 23 21.90 11.40 14.84
N ALA A 24 20.70 11.03 14.37
CA ALA A 24 20.50 9.79 13.61
C ALA A 24 21.21 9.82 12.25
N GLY A 25 21.18 10.94 11.53
CA GLY A 25 21.89 11.13 10.27
C GLY A 25 23.42 11.07 10.44
N ALA A 26 23.95 11.70 11.49
CA ALA A 26 25.37 11.64 11.82
C ALA A 26 25.82 10.22 12.22
N ALA A 27 25.00 9.48 12.96
CA ALA A 27 25.29 8.09 13.34
C ALA A 27 25.33 7.15 12.12
N LEU A 28 24.44 7.34 11.15
CA LEU A 28 24.45 6.53 9.92
C LEU A 28 25.64 6.86 9.01
N LEU A 29 26.08 8.13 8.96
CA LEU A 29 27.30 8.53 8.25
C LEU A 29 28.56 7.88 8.86
N THR A 30 28.68 7.88 10.19
CA THR A 30 29.83 7.27 10.87
C THR A 30 29.83 5.75 10.75
N LEU A 31 28.66 5.10 10.85
CA LEU A 31 28.53 3.66 10.63
C LEU A 31 28.80 3.26 9.17
N GLY A 32 28.36 4.06 8.20
CA GLY A 32 28.63 3.84 6.78
C GLY A 32 30.13 3.85 6.46
N LEU A 33 30.88 4.80 7.02
CA LEU A 33 32.33 4.90 6.89
C LEU A 33 33.09 3.72 7.51
N GLY A 34 32.53 3.09 8.55
CA GLY A 34 33.11 1.92 9.23
C GLY A 34 32.93 0.59 8.49
N THR A 35 32.11 0.54 7.44
CA THR A 35 31.90 -0.70 6.68
C THR A 35 33.09 -1.03 5.77
N ARG A 36 33.49 -2.31 5.69
CA ARG A 36 34.58 -2.76 4.81
C ARG A 36 34.16 -2.92 3.34
N SER A 37 32.87 -2.81 3.05
CA SER A 37 32.30 -2.97 1.70
C SER A 37 32.08 -1.62 1.03
N THR A 38 32.57 -1.45 -0.20
CA THR A 38 32.37 -0.24 -1.02
C THR A 38 30.89 0.02 -1.32
N LEU A 39 30.09 -1.04 -1.49
CA LEU A 39 28.63 -0.93 -1.66
C LEU A 39 27.94 -0.46 -0.36
N GLY A 40 28.44 -0.90 0.80
CA GLY A 40 27.93 -0.50 2.12
C GLY A 40 28.19 0.99 2.40
N LYS A 41 29.38 1.48 2.03
CA LYS A 41 29.73 2.92 2.12
C LYS A 41 28.84 3.79 1.25
N LEU A 42 28.54 3.34 0.03
CA LEU A 42 27.68 4.10 -0.90
C LEU A 42 26.21 4.09 -0.47
N ALA A 43 25.67 2.95 -0.05
CA ALA A 43 24.27 2.84 0.36
C ALA A 43 23.99 3.56 1.69
N LEU A 44 24.79 3.29 2.73
CA LEU A 44 24.58 3.88 4.06
C LEU A 44 25.09 5.33 4.14
N GLY A 45 26.22 5.63 3.50
CA GLY A 45 26.75 6.99 3.40
C GLY A 45 25.85 7.90 2.56
N GLY A 46 25.30 7.40 1.46
CA GLY A 46 24.33 8.12 0.63
C GLY A 46 23.03 8.41 1.38
N ALA A 47 22.48 7.41 2.09
CA ALA A 47 21.29 7.59 2.92
C ALA A 47 21.52 8.56 4.09
N GLY A 48 22.67 8.46 4.77
CA GLY A 48 23.05 9.37 5.86
C GLY A 48 23.25 10.82 5.38
N ALA A 49 23.86 11.02 4.21
CA ALA A 49 24.04 12.34 3.61
C ALA A 49 22.70 12.96 3.18
N ALA A 50 21.79 12.16 2.62
CA ALA A 50 20.45 12.62 2.26
C ALA A 50 19.65 13.05 3.51
N LEU A 51 19.69 12.27 4.59
CA LEU A 51 19.02 12.61 5.85
C LEU A 51 19.62 13.84 6.54
N ALA A 52 20.96 13.98 6.53
CA ALA A 52 21.63 15.18 7.05
C ALA A 52 21.29 16.43 6.22
N TYR A 53 21.22 16.29 4.90
CA TYR A 53 20.81 17.39 4.02
C TYR A 53 19.35 17.80 4.26
N LEU A 54 18.44 16.83 4.46
CA LEU A 54 17.05 17.07 4.84
C LEU A 54 16.93 17.82 6.17
N ALA A 55 17.77 17.48 7.17
CA ALA A 55 17.78 18.15 8.47
C ALA A 55 18.25 19.61 8.41
N VAL A 56 19.16 19.92 7.48
CA VAL A 56 19.74 21.28 7.33
C VAL A 56 18.87 22.18 6.46
N LYS A 57 18.37 21.68 5.32
CA LYS A 57 17.68 22.53 4.33
C LYS A 57 16.15 22.53 4.41
N GLY A 58 15.52 21.53 5.02
CA GLY A 58 14.05 21.46 5.11
C GLY A 58 13.32 21.26 3.78
N GLU A 59 14.04 21.15 2.66
CA GLU A 59 13.49 20.85 1.32
C GLU A 59 13.90 19.44 0.89
N ASN A 60 12.97 18.70 0.27
CA ASN A 60 13.15 17.31 -0.14
C ASN A 60 13.66 17.21 -1.59
N PRO A 61 14.97 16.98 -1.84
CA PRO A 61 15.52 16.96 -3.19
C PRO A 61 15.12 15.72 -4.01
N VAL A 62 14.46 14.72 -3.39
CA VAL A 62 14.14 13.44 -4.01
C VAL A 62 12.68 13.40 -4.51
N ALA A 63 11.81 14.30 -4.03
CA ALA A 63 10.40 14.36 -4.41
C ALA A 63 10.17 14.63 -5.92
N PRO A 64 10.90 15.55 -6.59
CA PRO A 64 10.69 15.80 -8.03
C PRO A 64 11.16 14.62 -8.90
N ALA A 65 12.23 13.95 -8.49
CA ALA A 65 12.80 12.81 -9.23
C ALA A 65 11.89 11.57 -9.21
N LEU A 66 10.96 11.50 -8.25
CA LEU A 66 10.06 10.36 -8.05
C LEU A 66 8.68 10.54 -8.70
N LYS A 67 8.35 11.65 -9.37
CA LYS A 67 6.97 11.92 -9.88
C LYS A 67 5.92 11.67 -8.79
N ILE A 68 6.07 12.32 -7.65
CA ILE A 68 5.02 12.34 -6.64
C ILE A 68 4.11 13.51 -7.02
N GLU A 69 2.93 13.22 -7.57
CA GLU A 69 1.85 14.23 -7.65
C GLU A 69 1.34 14.43 -6.22
N THR A 70 2.04 15.27 -5.46
CA THR A 70 1.58 15.78 -4.18
C THR A 70 0.88 17.09 -4.47
N THR A 71 -0.37 17.24 -4.04
CA THR A 71 -0.98 18.57 -3.95
C THR A 71 -0.16 19.33 -2.91
N GLU A 72 0.65 20.30 -3.36
CA GLU A 72 1.73 20.94 -2.58
C GLU A 72 1.25 21.59 -1.26
N GLU A 73 -0.06 21.75 -1.05
CA GLU A 73 -0.66 22.34 0.16
C GLU A 73 -1.04 21.34 1.28
N THR A 74 -1.30 20.05 1.02
CA THR A 74 -1.89 19.15 2.04
C THR A 74 -1.09 17.88 2.36
N GLY A 75 -0.09 17.52 1.55
CA GLY A 75 0.69 16.29 1.76
C GLY A 75 -0.13 15.00 1.55
N GLU A 76 -1.27 15.10 0.88
CA GLU A 76 -2.14 13.97 0.56
C GLU A 76 -1.68 13.25 -0.70
N ILE A 77 -1.86 11.93 -0.69
CA ILE A 77 -1.60 11.08 -1.86
C ILE A 77 -2.94 10.78 -2.51
N LEU A 78 -3.07 11.19 -3.77
CA LEU A 78 -4.20 10.87 -4.63
C LEU A 78 -3.84 9.70 -5.55
N ILE A 79 -4.69 8.68 -5.57
CA ILE A 79 -4.60 7.56 -6.50
C ILE A 79 -5.88 7.58 -7.34
N ARG A 80 -5.73 7.44 -8.65
CA ARG A 80 -6.85 7.35 -9.58
C ARG A 80 -6.56 6.28 -10.60
N GLU A 81 -7.38 5.24 -10.60
CA GLU A 81 -7.25 4.13 -11.54
C GLU A 81 -8.61 3.76 -12.11
N ALA A 82 -8.62 3.22 -13.31
CA ALA A 82 -9.85 2.84 -13.99
C ALA A 82 -9.67 1.55 -14.81
N VAL A 83 -10.74 0.78 -14.90
CA VAL A 83 -10.79 -0.42 -15.74
C VAL A 83 -12.18 -0.55 -16.38
N THR A 84 -12.24 -0.96 -17.64
CA THR A 84 -13.49 -1.28 -18.32
C THR A 84 -13.77 -2.78 -18.22
N ILE A 85 -14.95 -3.15 -17.72
CA ILE A 85 -15.38 -4.53 -17.50
C ILE A 85 -16.68 -4.77 -18.27
N GLY A 86 -16.75 -5.84 -19.05
CA GLY A 86 -17.89 -6.28 -19.85
C GLY A 86 -19.08 -6.80 -19.03
N GLN A 87 -19.37 -6.20 -17.88
CA GLN A 87 -20.46 -6.57 -16.97
C GLN A 87 -21.34 -5.36 -16.64
N PRO A 88 -22.63 -5.56 -16.28
CA PRO A 88 -23.53 -4.49 -15.87
C PRO A 88 -23.06 -3.76 -14.61
N ALA A 89 -23.29 -2.45 -14.55
CA ALA A 89 -22.86 -1.60 -13.44
C ALA A 89 -23.43 -2.05 -12.09
N GLU A 90 -24.71 -2.44 -12.05
CA GLU A 90 -25.37 -2.93 -10.82
C GLU A 90 -24.70 -4.17 -10.23
N LYS A 91 -24.26 -5.09 -11.10
CA LYS A 91 -23.56 -6.30 -10.67
C LYS A 91 -22.22 -5.96 -10.03
N LEU A 92 -21.46 -5.07 -10.67
CA LEU A 92 -20.16 -4.64 -10.15
C LEU A 92 -20.34 -3.85 -8.85
N TYR A 93 -21.32 -2.95 -8.79
CA TYR A 93 -21.66 -2.20 -7.58
C TYR A 93 -21.98 -3.12 -6.41
N ALA A 94 -22.80 -4.16 -6.61
CA ALA A 94 -23.16 -5.10 -5.55
C ALA A 94 -21.93 -5.78 -4.92
N ILE A 95 -20.92 -6.13 -5.73
CA ILE A 95 -19.67 -6.72 -5.25
C ILE A 95 -18.87 -5.72 -4.41
N TRP A 96 -18.75 -4.48 -4.88
CA TRP A 96 -18.04 -3.44 -4.13
C TRP A 96 -18.77 -3.03 -2.85
N ARG A 97 -20.10 -3.10 -2.83
CA ARG A 97 -20.94 -2.77 -1.66
C ARG A 97 -20.86 -3.85 -0.57
N ASP A 98 -20.49 -5.07 -0.93
CA ASP A 98 -20.23 -6.17 -0.01
C ASP A 98 -18.85 -6.02 0.64
N LEU A 99 -18.76 -5.04 1.55
CA LEU A 99 -17.52 -4.61 2.19
C LEU A 99 -16.69 -5.77 2.78
N PRO A 100 -17.27 -6.76 3.50
CA PRO A 100 -16.50 -7.89 4.04
C PRO A 100 -15.76 -8.73 2.99
N ASN A 101 -16.19 -8.70 1.73
CA ASN A 101 -15.55 -9.43 0.62
C ASN A 101 -14.54 -8.57 -0.17
N LEU A 102 -14.42 -7.27 0.12
CA LEU A 102 -13.41 -6.40 -0.51
C LEU A 102 -11.95 -6.87 -0.36
N PRO A 103 -11.51 -7.58 0.70
CA PRO A 103 -10.13 -8.11 0.76
C PRO A 103 -9.77 -9.07 -0.39
N ARG A 104 -10.77 -9.68 -1.06
CA ARG A 104 -10.53 -10.50 -2.27
C ARG A 104 -10.18 -9.63 -3.49
N LEU A 105 -10.77 -8.44 -3.53
CA LEU A 105 -10.58 -7.45 -4.57
C LEU A 105 -9.30 -6.62 -4.34
N MET A 106 -9.13 -6.10 -3.13
CA MET A 106 -8.06 -5.17 -2.75
C MET A 106 -7.01 -5.87 -1.90
N SER A 107 -5.86 -6.18 -2.48
CA SER A 107 -4.82 -7.04 -1.87
C SER A 107 -4.12 -6.40 -0.67
N ASN A 108 -4.16 -5.07 -0.56
CA ASN A 108 -3.67 -4.29 0.58
C ASN A 108 -4.63 -4.31 1.77
N VAL A 109 -5.91 -4.60 1.55
CA VAL A 109 -6.92 -4.73 2.60
C VAL A 109 -6.87 -6.15 3.16
N GLU A 110 -6.74 -6.26 4.47
CA GLU A 110 -6.71 -7.54 5.16
C GLU A 110 -8.11 -7.96 5.62
N LYS A 111 -8.85 -7.02 6.20
CA LYS A 111 -10.19 -7.27 6.73
C LYS A 111 -11.04 -6.01 6.68
N VAL A 112 -12.33 -6.18 6.39
CA VAL A 112 -13.34 -5.14 6.58
C VAL A 112 -14.47 -5.72 7.42
N GLU A 113 -14.76 -5.08 8.54
CA GLU A 113 -15.82 -5.47 9.47
C GLU A 113 -16.95 -4.45 9.40
N VAL A 114 -18.17 -4.90 9.12
CA VAL A 114 -19.34 -4.01 9.12
C VAL A 114 -19.77 -3.77 10.57
N LEU A 115 -19.78 -2.52 11.00
CA LEU A 115 -20.19 -2.10 12.34
C LEU A 115 -21.66 -1.66 12.36
N SER A 116 -22.16 -1.12 11.24
CA SER A 116 -23.56 -0.74 11.01
C SER A 116 -23.81 -0.58 9.51
N ASP A 117 -25.02 -0.17 9.12
CA ASP A 117 -25.41 0.04 7.71
C ASP A 117 -24.47 0.99 6.94
N THR A 118 -23.88 1.96 7.63
CA THR A 118 -22.99 2.97 7.05
C THR A 118 -21.58 2.95 7.63
N ARG A 119 -21.30 2.22 8.71
CA ARG A 119 -19.97 2.20 9.34
C ARG A 119 -19.28 0.87 9.20
N SER A 120 -17.97 0.94 9.01
CA SER A 120 -17.11 -0.24 8.88
C SER A 120 -15.74 0.01 9.51
N ARG A 121 -15.12 -1.05 10.02
CA ARG A 121 -13.73 -1.05 10.47
C ARG A 121 -12.87 -1.72 9.42
N TRP A 122 -11.83 -1.02 8.99
CA TRP A 122 -10.89 -1.47 7.98
C TRP A 122 -9.58 -1.82 8.67
N THR A 123 -8.94 -2.90 8.22
CA THR A 123 -7.59 -3.29 8.59
C THR A 123 -6.80 -3.51 7.31
N VAL A 124 -5.69 -2.80 7.15
CA VAL A 124 -4.82 -2.88 5.97
C VAL A 124 -3.40 -3.23 6.35
N LYS A 125 -2.68 -3.79 5.39
CA LYS A 125 -1.27 -4.14 5.53
C LYS A 125 -0.42 -2.87 5.42
N ALA A 126 0.48 -2.70 6.39
CA ALA A 126 1.48 -1.65 6.43
C ALA A 126 2.89 -2.24 6.19
N PRO A 127 3.91 -1.40 5.92
CA PRO A 127 5.28 -1.86 5.79
C PRO A 127 5.77 -2.66 7.01
N LEU A 128 6.80 -3.49 6.80
CA LEU A 128 7.42 -4.32 7.84
C LEU A 128 6.46 -5.35 8.49
N GLY A 129 5.44 -5.78 7.75
CA GLY A 129 4.47 -6.79 8.22
C GLY A 129 3.55 -6.28 9.34
N GLN A 130 3.49 -4.96 9.53
CA GLN A 130 2.56 -4.34 10.46
C GLN A 130 1.17 -4.22 9.82
N THR A 131 0.16 -3.96 10.63
CA THR A 131 -1.19 -3.64 10.17
C THR A 131 -1.64 -2.32 10.78
N VAL A 132 -2.53 -1.61 10.07
CA VAL A 132 -3.17 -0.41 10.57
C VAL A 132 -4.67 -0.56 10.41
N SER A 133 -5.40 -0.15 11.44
CA SER A 133 -6.86 -0.17 11.46
C SER A 133 -7.45 1.21 11.70
N TRP A 134 -8.60 1.45 11.09
CA TRP A 134 -9.43 2.64 11.30
C TRP A 134 -10.90 2.32 11.09
N GLU A 135 -11.77 3.21 11.56
CA GLU A 135 -13.19 3.19 11.23
C GLU A 135 -13.48 4.19 10.11
N ALA A 136 -14.38 3.81 9.21
CA ALA A 136 -14.83 4.62 8.10
C ALA A 136 -16.35 4.58 8.01
N GLU A 137 -16.92 5.66 7.48
CA GLU A 137 -18.33 5.77 7.16
C GLU A 137 -18.57 5.95 5.67
N LEU A 138 -19.66 5.37 5.17
CA LEU A 138 -20.12 5.54 3.81
C LEU A 138 -20.72 6.94 3.63
N THR A 139 -20.14 7.73 2.73
CA THR A 139 -20.55 9.11 2.43
C THR A 139 -21.47 9.20 1.22
N ALA A 140 -21.44 8.21 0.31
CA ALA A 140 -22.38 8.09 -0.80
C ALA A 140 -22.67 6.62 -1.14
N GLN A 141 -23.93 6.31 -1.43
CA GLN A 141 -24.42 4.99 -1.83
C GLN A 141 -25.48 5.15 -2.93
N GLU A 142 -25.03 5.16 -4.18
CA GLU A 142 -25.90 5.26 -5.36
C GLU A 142 -25.75 3.97 -6.16
N SER A 143 -26.78 3.12 -6.13
CA SER A 143 -26.77 1.82 -6.83
C SER A 143 -26.34 1.97 -8.28
N GLY A 144 -25.40 1.13 -8.70
CA GLY A 144 -24.86 1.09 -10.06
C GLY A 144 -24.14 2.37 -10.51
N LYS A 145 -23.89 3.34 -9.62
CA LYS A 145 -23.32 4.66 -9.97
C LYS A 145 -22.12 5.04 -9.13
N ARG A 146 -22.26 5.02 -7.79
CA ARG A 146 -21.22 5.54 -6.89
C ARG A 146 -21.29 4.90 -5.51
N LEU A 147 -20.13 4.50 -5.01
CA LEU A 147 -19.91 4.13 -3.61
C LEU A 147 -18.76 4.98 -3.08
N ALA A 148 -18.96 5.73 -2.01
CA ALA A 148 -17.91 6.55 -1.41
C ALA A 148 -17.86 6.40 0.11
N TRP A 149 -16.68 6.55 0.68
CA TRP A 149 -16.42 6.44 2.10
C TRP A 149 -15.34 7.41 2.56
N GLN A 150 -15.34 7.69 3.86
CA GLN A 150 -14.35 8.53 4.53
C GLN A 150 -14.04 7.96 5.91
N SER A 151 -12.78 8.02 6.33
CA SER A 151 -12.36 7.69 7.69
C SER A 151 -13.02 8.62 8.72
N LEU A 152 -13.37 8.08 9.89
CA LEU A 152 -13.90 8.89 10.98
C LEU A 152 -12.84 9.85 11.55
N PRO A 153 -13.26 10.99 12.16
CA PRO A 153 -12.34 11.88 12.84
C PRO A 153 -11.51 11.16 13.92
N GLY A 154 -10.20 11.41 13.94
CA GLY A 154 -9.28 10.75 14.87
C GLY A 154 -8.81 9.36 14.43
N ALA A 155 -9.11 8.94 13.20
CA ALA A 155 -8.53 7.75 12.61
C ALA A 155 -6.99 7.82 12.54
N THR A 156 -6.33 6.68 12.71
CA THR A 156 -4.87 6.54 12.59
C THR A 156 -4.34 6.99 11.22
N ILE A 157 -5.17 6.88 10.18
CA ILE A 157 -4.89 7.33 8.82
C ILE A 157 -6.14 8.05 8.32
N ASP A 158 -6.02 9.35 8.05
CA ASP A 158 -7.04 10.09 7.32
C ASP A 158 -7.08 9.57 5.89
N ASN A 159 -8.19 8.96 5.49
CA ASN A 159 -8.37 8.43 4.14
C ASN A 159 -9.81 8.53 3.67
N GLY A 160 -9.97 8.72 2.37
CA GLY A 160 -11.24 8.72 1.68
C GLY A 160 -11.13 7.96 0.38
N GLY A 161 -12.24 7.40 -0.07
CA GLY A 161 -12.29 6.69 -1.33
C GLY A 161 -13.64 6.82 -1.99
N GLU A 162 -13.63 6.75 -3.32
CA GLU A 162 -14.84 6.56 -4.10
C GLU A 162 -14.61 5.62 -5.27
N VAL A 163 -15.66 4.88 -5.59
CA VAL A 163 -15.75 4.00 -6.74
C VAL A 163 -16.92 4.47 -7.57
N LEU A 164 -16.65 4.84 -8.81
CA LEU A 164 -17.64 5.27 -9.78
C LEU A 164 -17.85 4.16 -10.81
N PHE A 165 -19.11 3.94 -11.16
CA PHE A 165 -19.53 2.98 -12.17
C PHE A 165 -20.15 3.77 -13.31
N ARG A 166 -19.43 3.88 -14.43
CA ARG A 166 -19.85 4.66 -15.60
C ARG A 166 -20.11 3.75 -16.80
N PRO A 167 -21.06 4.07 -17.68
CA PRO A 167 -21.17 3.38 -18.96
C PRO A 167 -19.85 3.45 -19.73
N ALA A 168 -19.34 2.31 -20.18
CA ALA A 168 -18.14 2.26 -20.99
C ALA A 168 -18.43 2.72 -22.43
N PRO A 169 -17.51 3.47 -23.07
CA PRO A 169 -17.68 3.87 -24.47
C PRO A 169 -17.86 2.67 -25.40
N GLY A 170 -18.77 2.82 -26.36
CA GLY A 170 -19.07 1.78 -27.36
C GLY A 170 -19.85 0.59 -26.81
N GLY A 171 -20.55 0.74 -25.68
CA GLY A 171 -21.39 -0.33 -25.11
C GLY A 171 -20.60 -1.51 -24.54
N ARG A 172 -19.32 -1.30 -24.19
CA ARG A 172 -18.40 -2.35 -23.73
C ARG A 172 -18.55 -2.72 -22.25
N GLY A 173 -19.73 -2.51 -21.69
CA GLY A 173 -20.04 -2.72 -20.27
C GLY A 173 -19.84 -1.47 -19.42
N THR A 174 -19.11 -1.60 -18.32
CA THR A 174 -18.98 -0.58 -17.28
C THR A 174 -17.51 -0.21 -17.07
N GLU A 175 -17.22 1.08 -17.05
CA GLU A 175 -15.96 1.61 -16.57
C GLU A 175 -16.03 1.82 -15.05
N VAL A 176 -15.23 1.05 -14.32
CA VAL A 176 -15.05 1.17 -12.87
C VAL A 176 -13.88 2.10 -12.63
N VAL A 177 -14.13 3.24 -11.97
CA VAL A 177 -13.11 4.24 -11.63
C VAL A 177 -12.95 4.28 -10.13
N VAL A 178 -11.75 3.98 -9.64
CA VAL A 178 -11.39 4.04 -8.23
C VAL A 178 -10.57 5.30 -7.99
N ARG A 179 -10.97 6.07 -6.98
CA ARG A 179 -10.21 7.22 -6.49
C ARG A 179 -9.98 7.03 -5.01
N LEU A 180 -8.73 7.06 -4.58
CA LEU A 180 -8.35 6.97 -3.17
C LEU A 180 -7.52 8.18 -2.80
N THR A 181 -7.76 8.69 -1.61
CA THR A 181 -7.01 9.79 -1.00
C THR A 181 -6.60 9.34 0.38
N TYR A 182 -5.35 9.55 0.75
CA TYR A 182 -4.92 9.33 2.13
C TYR A 182 -3.78 10.25 2.52
N ARG A 183 -3.69 10.53 3.82
CA ARG A 183 -2.59 11.26 4.43
C ARG A 183 -1.75 10.30 5.29
N PRO A 184 -0.50 10.00 4.91
CA PRO A 184 0.36 9.16 5.74
C PRO A 184 0.67 9.86 7.08
N PRO A 185 0.82 9.11 8.20
CA PRO A 185 0.97 9.64 9.56
C PRO A 185 2.23 10.50 9.81
N LEU A 186 3.12 10.64 8.82
CA LEU A 186 4.35 11.44 8.86
C LEU A 186 4.39 12.53 7.76
N GLY A 187 3.23 12.86 7.18
CA GLY A 187 3.14 13.81 6.06
C GLY A 187 3.92 13.35 4.81
N SER A 188 4.24 14.28 3.91
CA SER A 188 4.95 14.00 2.65
C SER A 188 6.34 13.34 2.86
N THR A 189 6.97 13.53 4.02
CA THR A 189 8.21 12.83 4.42
C THR A 189 8.00 11.32 4.59
N GLY A 190 6.81 10.90 5.02
CA GLY A 190 6.41 9.48 5.10
C GLY A 190 6.15 8.83 3.74
N ALA A 191 5.80 9.61 2.70
CA ALA A 191 5.56 9.10 1.35
C ALA A 191 6.83 8.53 0.69
N VAL A 192 7.99 9.13 0.98
CA VAL A 192 9.30 8.64 0.51
C VAL A 192 9.65 7.32 1.20
N VAL A 193 9.44 7.23 2.51
CA VAL A 193 9.66 6.00 3.28
C VAL A 193 8.70 4.89 2.83
N ALA A 194 7.44 5.21 2.54
CA ALA A 194 6.45 4.25 2.04
C ALA A 194 6.77 3.72 0.62
N ARG A 195 7.30 4.56 -0.29
CA ARG A 195 7.75 4.09 -1.62
C ARG A 195 9.08 3.34 -1.59
N VAL A 196 9.99 3.67 -0.67
CA VAL A 196 11.26 2.96 -0.51
C VAL A 196 11.07 1.61 0.20
N LEU A 197 10.05 1.49 1.06
CA LEU A 197 9.73 0.26 1.82
C LEU A 197 8.56 -0.56 1.27
N GLY A 198 7.86 -0.09 0.23
CA GLY A 198 6.62 -0.71 -0.24
C GLY A 198 6.29 -0.42 -1.71
N LYS A 199 5.68 -1.42 -2.36
CA LYS A 199 5.21 -1.39 -3.75
C LYS A 199 4.40 -0.11 -4.04
N GLU A 200 4.58 0.46 -5.22
CA GLU A 200 3.87 1.66 -5.68
C GLU A 200 2.33 1.48 -5.50
N PRO A 201 1.67 2.27 -4.62
CA PRO A 201 0.25 2.07 -4.28
C PRO A 201 -0.68 2.11 -5.50
N ALA A 202 -0.40 3.01 -6.46
CA ALA A 202 -1.16 3.09 -7.71
C ALA A 202 -1.05 1.80 -8.54
N GLN A 203 0.16 1.22 -8.64
CA GLN A 203 0.36 -0.05 -9.33
C GLN A 203 -0.43 -1.19 -8.67
N GLN A 204 -0.48 -1.23 -7.35
CA GLN A 204 -1.24 -2.26 -6.64
C GLN A 204 -2.74 -2.18 -6.95
N ILE A 205 -3.31 -0.97 -6.96
CA ILE A 205 -4.72 -0.77 -7.34
C ILE A 205 -4.95 -1.14 -8.82
N ARG A 206 -4.03 -0.82 -9.72
CA ARG A 206 -4.09 -1.26 -11.13
C ARG A 206 -4.14 -2.78 -11.24
N ASP A 207 -3.24 -3.48 -10.54
CA ASP A 207 -3.16 -4.95 -10.57
C ASP A 207 -4.42 -5.59 -9.97
N ASP A 208 -4.96 -5.03 -8.89
CA ASP A 208 -6.20 -5.45 -8.26
C ASP A 208 -7.41 -5.27 -9.18
N LEU A 209 -7.52 -4.13 -9.86
CA LEU A 209 -8.57 -3.87 -10.85
C LEU A 209 -8.45 -4.78 -12.09
N ALA A 210 -7.24 -5.07 -12.55
CA ALA A 210 -7.01 -5.99 -13.66
C ALA A 210 -7.43 -7.42 -13.30
N ARG A 211 -7.08 -7.88 -12.10
CA ARG A 211 -7.52 -9.18 -11.57
C ARG A 211 -9.03 -9.25 -11.46
N PHE A 212 -9.65 -8.21 -10.92
CA PHE A 212 -11.11 -8.11 -10.83
C PHE A 212 -11.78 -8.20 -12.19
N LYS A 213 -11.29 -7.46 -13.19
CA LYS A 213 -11.80 -7.55 -14.56
C LYS A 213 -11.75 -8.99 -15.06
N ALA A 214 -10.62 -9.66 -14.91
CA ALA A 214 -10.46 -11.03 -15.37
C ALA A 214 -11.45 -11.99 -14.68
N GLU A 215 -11.61 -11.89 -13.36
CA GLU A 215 -12.60 -12.68 -12.61
C GLU A 215 -14.03 -12.44 -13.09
N GLN A 216 -14.38 -11.18 -13.33
CA GLN A 216 -15.74 -10.82 -13.76
C GLN A 216 -16.04 -11.20 -15.20
N GLU A 217 -15.05 -11.25 -16.08
CA GLU A 217 -15.24 -11.60 -17.50
C GLU A 217 -15.08 -13.08 -17.77
N LEU A 218 -14.20 -13.77 -17.04
CA LEU A 218 -13.82 -15.17 -17.31
C LEU A 218 -14.29 -16.14 -16.22
N GLY A 219 -14.74 -15.65 -15.07
CA GLY A 219 -15.10 -16.47 -13.90
C GLY A 219 -13.91 -16.94 -13.06
N TYR A 220 -12.67 -16.56 -13.42
CA TYR A 220 -11.45 -16.82 -12.66
C TYR A 220 -10.40 -15.73 -12.90
N ALA A 221 -9.50 -15.51 -11.93
CA ALA A 221 -8.32 -14.67 -12.08
C ALA A 221 -7.14 -15.50 -12.58
N PRO A 222 -6.57 -15.23 -13.77
CA PRO A 222 -5.28 -15.78 -14.16
C PRO A 222 -4.20 -15.33 -13.17
N THR A 223 -3.42 -16.26 -12.63
CA THR A 223 -2.29 -15.97 -11.75
C THR A 223 -1.01 -16.63 -12.27
N ILE A 224 0.10 -15.92 -12.14
CA ILE A 224 1.44 -16.42 -12.43
C ILE A 224 2.10 -17.08 -11.20
N ASN A 225 1.44 -17.04 -10.03
CA ASN A 225 1.95 -17.66 -8.81
C ASN A 225 2.06 -19.18 -9.01
N GLY A 226 3.30 -19.70 -9.02
CA GLY A 226 3.60 -21.12 -9.22
C GLY A 226 3.88 -21.53 -10.67
N GLN A 227 3.87 -20.60 -11.63
CA GLN A 227 4.25 -20.90 -13.01
C GLN A 227 5.76 -20.73 -13.24
N THR A 228 6.42 -21.77 -13.74
CA THR A 228 7.89 -21.86 -13.87
C THR A 228 8.49 -20.95 -14.94
N SER A 229 7.70 -20.27 -15.78
CA SER A 229 8.20 -19.46 -16.90
C SER A 229 7.64 -18.02 -16.99
N GLY A 230 7.17 -17.41 -15.89
CA GLY A 230 6.71 -16.00 -15.85
C GLY A 230 6.91 -15.26 -14.51
N ARG A 231 8.16 -14.89 -14.19
CA ARG A 231 8.66 -14.29 -12.92
C ARG A 231 8.08 -12.89 -12.57
N PRO A 232 7.86 -12.50 -11.28
CA PRO A 232 8.88 -12.38 -10.22
C PRO A 232 8.80 -13.46 -9.14
N ASP A 233 9.96 -13.79 -8.54
CA ASP A 233 10.20 -14.99 -7.74
C ASP A 233 10.67 -14.67 -6.31
N ALA A 234 10.73 -15.74 -5.53
CA ALA A 234 11.50 -15.93 -4.32
C ALA A 234 10.93 -15.34 -3.01
N GLY A 235 10.01 -16.09 -2.39
CA GLY A 235 9.60 -15.77 -1.03
C GLY A 235 8.72 -16.76 -0.26
N GLN A 236 8.58 -18.04 -0.66
CA GLN A 236 7.92 -19.02 0.21
C GLN A 236 8.72 -20.31 0.30
N LYS A 237 9.60 -20.38 1.31
CA LYS A 237 10.05 -21.65 1.86
C LYS A 237 8.92 -22.23 2.68
N THR A 238 8.02 -22.98 2.06
CA THR A 238 7.09 -23.84 2.81
C THR A 238 7.87 -25.07 3.23
N LYS A 239 8.12 -25.18 4.54
CA LYS A 239 8.73 -26.34 5.20
C LYS A 239 7.81 -27.54 4.98
N GLN A 240 8.16 -28.38 4.00
CA GLN A 240 7.52 -29.67 3.78
C GLN A 240 8.08 -30.65 4.81
N GLU A 241 7.32 -30.93 5.86
CA GLU A 241 7.61 -32.06 6.75
C GLU A 241 7.45 -33.37 5.95
N SER A 242 8.55 -34.09 5.79
CA SER A 242 8.59 -35.40 5.15
C SER A 242 8.03 -36.47 6.10
N PRO A 243 7.13 -37.37 5.65
CA PRO A 243 6.77 -38.55 6.42
C PRO A 243 7.99 -39.49 6.50
N LYS A 244 8.45 -39.76 7.72
CA LYS A 244 9.57 -40.67 7.98
C LYS A 244 9.12 -42.11 7.70
N ALA A 245 9.72 -42.73 6.69
CA ALA A 245 9.57 -44.14 6.38
C ALA A 245 10.04 -45.00 7.55
N GLN A 246 9.22 -45.96 7.97
CA GLN A 246 9.58 -46.98 8.94
C GLN A 246 9.39 -48.36 8.29
N ALA A 247 10.49 -48.86 7.75
CA ALA A 247 10.81 -50.27 7.51
C ALA A 247 12.27 -50.39 8.01
N ASP A 248 12.75 -51.40 8.70
CA ASP A 248 12.46 -52.81 8.68
C ASP A 248 13.27 -53.40 9.86
N GLN A 249 12.76 -54.39 10.59
CA GLN A 249 13.58 -55.27 11.42
C GLN A 249 13.15 -56.70 11.18
N ALA A 250 13.81 -57.31 10.21
CA ALA A 250 13.91 -58.75 10.05
C ALA A 250 14.59 -59.40 11.27
N ASN A 251 14.16 -60.60 11.63
CA ASN A 251 14.98 -61.56 12.37
C ASN A 251 14.83 -62.94 11.71
N PRO A 252 15.92 -63.73 11.58
CA PRO A 252 16.06 -64.75 10.55
C PRO A 252 15.57 -66.14 10.98
N GLU A 253 15.40 -67.00 9.98
CA GLU A 253 15.00 -68.40 10.06
C GLU A 253 15.98 -69.30 10.84
N GLY A 254 15.45 -70.37 11.46
CA GLY A 254 16.24 -71.49 11.95
C GLY A 254 15.41 -72.47 12.80
N GLY A 255 15.02 -73.61 12.22
CA GLY A 255 14.20 -74.63 12.88
C GLY A 255 14.98 -75.76 13.58
N ARG A 256 14.19 -76.53 14.36
CA ARG A 256 14.37 -77.90 14.89
C ARG A 256 15.39 -78.15 16.02
N ALA A 257 14.86 -78.59 17.17
CA ALA A 257 15.02 -79.95 17.71
C ALA A 257 13.78 -80.30 18.54
#